data_AF-A0A509L767-F1
#
_entry.id   AF-A0A509L767-F1
#
_cell.length_a   1.000
_cell.length_b   1.000
_cell.length_c   1.000
_cell.angle_alpha   90.00
_cell.angle_beta   90.00
_cell.angle_gamma   90.00
#
_symmetry.space_group_name_H-M   'P 1'
#
loop_
_entity.id
_entity.type
_entity.pdbx_description
1 polymer ?
#
loop_
_entity_poly.entity_id
_entity_poly.type
_entity_poly.pdbx_seq_one_letter_code
_entity_poly.pdbx_strand_id
1 'polypeptide(L)'
;MGNRAVVVFDEFKPESEAAAIYLHWNGGRDSIEGYLKATRILMGGRLGDGAYARARFFQVIGIFMGGNLSFGMDTTRALCGQGDNGVFIIDSDTMTIKGRGEWDAEWEEQDEYDVNTFANEIIKRINAVYVVNDKDAGEYSKLGALPTAEEYDAAQAAK
;
A
#
# COMPACT_ATOMS: atom_id res chain seq x y z
N MET A 1 2.38 7.63 21.06
CA MET A 1 3.14 8.33 20.00
C MET A 1 3.06 7.47 18.75
N GLY A 2 3.02 8.12 17.58
CA GLY A 2 2.49 7.54 16.35
C GLY A 2 3.46 6.62 15.63
N ASN A 3 2.92 5.80 14.72
CA ASN A 3 3.67 5.12 13.67
C ASN A 3 3.18 5.72 12.36
N ARG A 4 3.50 7.00 12.14
CA ARG A 4 2.92 7.81 11.07
C ARG A 4 3.81 7.83 9.84
N ALA A 5 3.22 7.96 8.66
CA ALA A 5 3.96 8.16 7.42
C ALA A 5 3.14 8.95 6.41
N VAL A 6 3.84 9.56 5.46
CA VAL A 6 3.25 10.10 4.24
C VAL A 6 3.74 9.30 3.05
N VAL A 7 2.85 8.99 2.12
CA VAL A 7 3.18 8.26 0.90
C VAL A 7 2.83 9.12 -0.30
N VAL A 8 3.80 9.33 -1.17
CA VAL A 8 3.64 10.01 -2.46
C VAL A 8 4.02 9.09 -3.61
N PHE A 9 3.54 9.41 -4.80
CA PHE A 9 3.78 8.60 -6.00
C PHE A 9 4.68 9.34 -6.99
N ASP A 10 5.63 8.59 -7.54
CA ASP A 10 6.56 8.91 -8.62
C ASP A 10 7.61 9.97 -8.30
N GLU A 11 7.22 11.09 -7.68
CA GLU A 11 8.08 12.22 -7.33
C GLU A 11 7.59 12.92 -6.07
N PHE A 12 8.52 13.35 -5.20
CA PHE A 12 8.21 14.21 -4.07
C PHE A 12 8.51 15.67 -4.38
N LYS A 13 7.49 16.51 -4.26
CA LYS A 13 7.53 17.97 -4.39
C LYS A 13 6.71 18.57 -3.25
N PRO A 14 7.33 19.20 -2.24
CA PRO A 14 6.62 19.72 -1.06
C PRO A 14 5.46 20.66 -1.40
N GLU A 15 5.56 21.42 -2.48
CA GLU A 15 4.55 22.36 -2.94
C GLU A 15 3.49 21.74 -3.88
N SER A 16 3.55 20.43 -4.12
CA SER A 16 2.68 19.75 -5.08
C SER A 16 1.24 19.57 -4.57
N GLU A 17 0.29 19.84 -5.46
CA GLU A 17 -1.14 19.57 -5.27
C GLU A 17 -1.49 18.10 -5.66
N ALA A 18 -0.49 17.26 -5.94
CA ALA A 18 -0.69 15.84 -6.23
C ALA A 18 -1.16 15.09 -4.96
N ALA A 19 -2.06 14.12 -5.16
CA ALA A 19 -2.61 13.31 -4.08
C ALA A 19 -1.51 12.52 -3.35
N ALA A 20 -1.53 12.61 -2.03
CA ALA A 20 -0.67 11.90 -1.10
C ALA A 20 -1.51 11.22 -0.02
N ILE A 21 -0.95 10.18 0.58
CA ILE A 21 -1.59 9.41 1.64
C ILE A 21 -0.95 9.77 2.97
N TYR A 22 -1.79 9.96 3.98
CA TYR A 22 -1.36 10.04 5.37
C TYR A 22 -1.75 8.77 6.12
N LEU A 23 -0.81 8.23 6.88
CA LEU A 23 -1.02 7.14 7.83
C LEU A 23 -0.77 7.66 9.24
N HIS A 24 -1.72 7.41 10.14
CA HIS A 24 -1.55 7.70 11.56
C HIS A 24 -0.88 6.54 12.32
N TRP A 25 -1.12 5.31 11.84
CA TRP A 25 -0.58 4.04 12.34
C TRP A 25 -0.10 3.20 11.15
N ASN A 26 0.77 2.21 11.42
CA ASN A 26 1.33 1.31 10.40
C ASN A 26 2.02 2.06 9.25
N GLY A 27 2.75 3.14 9.57
CA GLY A 27 3.58 3.90 8.64
C GLY A 27 5.03 3.42 8.54
N GLY A 28 5.43 2.37 9.27
CA GLY A 28 6.77 1.78 9.23
C GLY A 28 7.10 1.20 7.85
N ARG A 29 8.38 1.03 7.55
CA ARG A 29 8.85 0.45 6.29
C ARG A 29 8.21 -0.91 6.03
N ASP A 30 8.23 -1.79 7.03
CA ASP A 30 7.61 -3.11 7.01
C ASP A 30 6.13 -3.07 6.56
N SER A 31 5.38 -2.12 7.11
CA SER A 31 3.95 -1.92 6.84
C SER A 31 3.72 -1.36 5.44
N ILE A 32 4.51 -0.35 5.03
CA ILE A 32 4.47 0.21 3.67
C ILE A 32 4.80 -0.86 2.64
N GLU A 33 5.86 -1.63 2.84
CA GLU A 33 6.24 -2.72 1.96
C GLU A 33 5.17 -3.82 1.90
N GLY A 34 4.52 -4.12 3.04
CA GLY A 34 3.38 -5.03 3.11
C GLY A 34 2.18 -4.56 2.29
N TYR A 35 1.78 -3.29 2.40
CA TYR A 35 0.71 -2.71 1.56
C TYR A 35 1.08 -2.74 0.08
N LEU A 36 2.32 -2.37 -0.25
CA LEU A 36 2.81 -2.38 -1.63
C LEU A 36 2.78 -3.80 -2.21
N LYS A 37 3.19 -4.80 -1.42
CA LYS A 37 3.17 -6.21 -1.81
C LYS A 37 1.76 -6.72 -2.07
N ALA A 38 0.83 -6.47 -1.13
CA ALA A 38 -0.57 -6.80 -1.32
C ALA A 38 -1.15 -6.11 -2.57
N THR A 39 -0.75 -4.88 -2.86
CA THR A 39 -1.15 -4.16 -4.08
C THR A 39 -0.61 -4.83 -5.34
N ARG A 40 0.66 -5.23 -5.38
CA ARG A 40 1.23 -5.97 -6.52
C ARG A 40 0.51 -7.29 -6.77
N ILE A 41 0.17 -8.01 -5.70
CA ILE A 41 -0.58 -9.28 -5.77
C ILE A 41 -1.98 -9.04 -6.33
N LEU A 42 -2.69 -8.03 -5.81
CA LEU A 42 -4.02 -7.65 -6.30
C LEU A 42 -4.00 -7.16 -7.76
N MET A 43 -2.97 -6.44 -8.17
CA MET A 43 -2.81 -5.95 -9.53
C MET A 43 -2.47 -7.08 -10.51
N GLY A 44 -1.72 -8.10 -10.08
CA GLY A 44 -1.36 -9.26 -10.89
C GLY A 44 -0.77 -8.85 -12.25
N GLY A 45 -1.38 -9.35 -13.34
CA GLY A 45 -0.97 -9.03 -14.71
C GLY A 45 -1.23 -7.58 -15.18
N ARG A 46 -1.86 -6.75 -14.35
CA ARG A 46 -2.08 -5.32 -14.63
C ARG A 46 -1.05 -4.39 -13.98
N LEU A 47 -0.05 -4.93 -13.28
CA LEU A 47 1.06 -4.13 -12.78
C LEU A 47 1.73 -3.37 -13.94
N GLY A 48 2.08 -2.09 -13.75
CA GLY A 48 2.45 -1.14 -14.82
C GLY A 48 1.31 -0.22 -15.27
N ASP A 49 0.07 -0.44 -14.85
CA ASP A 49 -1.03 0.53 -14.98
C ASP A 49 -1.02 1.46 -13.76
N GLY A 50 -0.14 2.47 -13.76
CA GLY A 50 0.13 3.29 -12.58
C GLY A 50 -1.11 3.99 -12.00
N ALA A 51 -2.07 4.39 -12.83
CA ALA A 51 -3.32 4.98 -12.35
C ALA A 51 -4.16 3.99 -11.54
N TYR A 52 -4.32 2.75 -12.04
CA TYR A 52 -5.00 1.70 -11.30
C TYR A 52 -4.18 1.22 -10.09
N ALA A 53 -2.87 1.11 -10.22
CA ALA A 53 -1.98 0.65 -9.15
C ALA A 53 -2.06 1.58 -7.93
N ARG A 54 -2.03 2.91 -8.15
CA ARG A 54 -2.30 3.91 -7.11
C ARG A 54 -3.67 3.67 -6.48
N ALA A 55 -4.73 3.61 -7.27
CA ALA A 55 -6.09 3.39 -6.74
C ALA A 55 -6.21 2.11 -5.91
N ARG A 56 -5.55 1.02 -6.30
CA ARG A 56 -5.53 -0.23 -5.55
C ARG A 56 -4.70 -0.15 -4.28
N PHE A 57 -3.65 0.65 -4.25
CA PHE A 57 -2.93 0.93 -3.01
C PHE A 57 -3.82 1.64 -1.96
N PHE A 58 -4.60 2.65 -2.35
CA PHE A 58 -5.61 3.26 -1.46
C PHE A 58 -6.61 2.22 -0.94
N GLN A 59 -7.11 1.35 -1.82
CA GLN A 59 -8.04 0.29 -1.44
C GLN A 59 -7.42 -0.69 -0.43
N VAL A 60 -6.18 -1.14 -0.70
CA VAL A 60 -5.44 -2.10 0.14
C VAL A 60 -5.28 -1.55 1.56
N ILE A 61 -4.89 -0.28 1.70
CA ILE A 61 -4.81 0.39 3.01
C ILE A 61 -6.19 0.48 3.66
N GLY A 62 -7.21 0.92 2.93
CA GLY A 62 -8.57 1.05 3.45
C GLY A 62 -9.17 -0.27 3.95
N ILE A 63 -8.90 -1.39 3.27
CA ILE A 63 -9.34 -2.73 3.68
C ILE A 63 -8.64 -3.18 4.97
N PHE A 64 -7.36 -2.83 5.14
CA PHE A 64 -6.60 -3.16 6.35
C PHE A 64 -7.03 -2.30 7.54
N MET A 65 -7.13 -0.98 7.36
CA MET A 65 -7.46 -0.07 8.46
C MET A 65 -8.92 -0.18 8.87
N GLY A 66 -9.84 -0.20 7.91
CA GLY A 66 -11.27 -0.05 8.18
C GLY A 66 -11.60 1.25 8.95
N GLY A 67 -12.79 1.31 9.54
CA GLY A 67 -13.19 2.42 10.42
C GLY A 67 -13.30 3.78 9.73
N ASN A 68 -13.11 4.86 10.51
CA ASN A 68 -13.22 6.25 10.08
C ASN A 68 -11.99 7.12 10.44
N LEU A 69 -10.90 6.51 10.91
CA LEU A 69 -9.66 7.16 11.36
C LEU A 69 -8.43 6.42 10.79
N SER A 70 -7.24 6.89 11.15
CA SER A 70 -5.94 6.22 10.93
C SER A 70 -5.33 6.25 9.52
N PHE A 71 -6.12 6.50 8.49
CA PHE A 71 -5.65 6.71 7.12
C PHE A 71 -6.45 7.85 6.48
N GLY A 72 -5.78 8.69 5.69
CA GLY A 72 -6.41 9.80 4.97
C GLY A 72 -5.67 10.14 3.68
N MET A 73 -6.27 11.01 2.89
CA MET A 73 -5.69 11.54 1.66
C MET A 73 -5.85 13.06 1.66
N ASP A 74 -4.80 13.74 1.23
CA ASP A 74 -4.82 15.16 0.91
C ASP A 74 -3.73 15.40 -0.15
N THR A 75 -3.43 16.65 -0.46
CA THR A 75 -2.32 17.02 -1.33
C THR A 75 -0.98 16.80 -0.66
N THR A 76 0.08 16.59 -1.45
CA THR A 76 1.45 16.50 -0.94
C THR A 76 1.80 17.74 -0.12
N ARG A 77 1.37 18.91 -0.56
CA ARG A 77 1.52 20.18 0.15
C ARG A 77 0.82 20.25 1.50
N ALA A 78 -0.37 19.66 1.62
CA ALA A 78 -1.07 19.64 2.91
C ALA A 78 -0.42 18.65 3.90
N LEU A 79 0.22 17.59 3.38
CA LEU A 79 0.79 16.51 4.19
C LEU A 79 2.31 16.60 4.37
N CYS A 80 3.02 17.46 3.65
CA CYS A 80 4.46 17.64 3.82
C CYS A 80 4.78 18.06 5.26
N GLY A 81 5.88 17.55 5.81
CA GLY A 81 6.28 17.74 7.21
C GLY A 81 5.51 16.91 8.23
N GLN A 82 4.64 15.98 7.80
CA GLN A 82 3.91 15.09 8.72
C GLN A 82 4.56 13.70 8.80
N GLY A 83 4.66 13.18 10.02
CA GLY A 83 4.88 11.75 10.28
C GLY A 83 6.22 11.40 10.91
N ASP A 84 6.23 10.30 11.66
CA ASP A 84 7.42 9.78 12.36
C ASP A 84 8.36 9.08 11.36
N ASN A 85 7.78 8.32 10.42
CA ASN A 85 8.49 7.66 9.34
C ASN A 85 8.58 8.52 8.05
N GLY A 86 8.45 9.84 8.17
CA GLY A 86 8.61 10.79 7.08
C GLY A 86 7.81 10.44 5.81
N VAL A 87 8.40 10.75 4.65
CA VAL A 87 7.78 10.57 3.32
C VAL A 87 8.42 9.41 2.56
N PHE A 88 7.59 8.46 2.12
CA PHE A 88 7.95 7.41 1.17
C PHE A 88 7.56 7.81 -0.25
N ILE A 89 8.50 7.64 -1.19
CA ILE A 89 8.26 7.86 -2.61
C ILE A 89 8.09 6.49 -3.26
N ILE A 90 6.91 6.26 -3.83
CA ILE A 90 6.53 4.98 -4.45
C ILE A 90 6.56 5.11 -5.96
N ASP A 91 7.17 4.14 -6.63
CA ASP A 91 7.03 3.98 -8.08
C ASP A 91 5.65 3.42 -8.40
N SER A 92 4.82 4.14 -9.17
CA SER A 92 3.46 3.69 -9.46
C SER A 92 3.39 2.54 -10.48
N ASP A 93 4.43 2.31 -11.27
CA ASP A 93 4.46 1.23 -12.26
C ASP A 93 4.84 -0.10 -11.59
N THR A 94 5.81 -0.08 -10.68
CA THR A 94 6.30 -1.29 -9.99
C THR A 94 5.66 -1.50 -8.62
N MET A 95 5.06 -0.46 -8.04
CA MET A 95 4.60 -0.42 -6.65
C MET A 95 5.71 -0.80 -5.68
N THR A 96 6.88 -0.18 -5.79
CA THR A 96 8.01 -0.33 -4.87
C THR A 96 8.45 1.01 -4.32
N ILE A 97 9.06 1.03 -3.13
CA ILE A 97 9.71 2.25 -2.63
C ILE A 97 10.90 2.56 -3.54
N LYS A 98 10.89 3.72 -4.18
CA LYS A 98 11.99 4.20 -5.04
C LYS A 98 12.85 5.27 -4.37
N GLY A 99 12.40 5.82 -3.25
CA GLY A 99 13.13 6.86 -2.54
C GLY A 99 12.40 7.40 -1.32
N ARG A 100 12.98 8.46 -0.75
CA ARG A 100 12.50 9.18 0.43
C ARG A 100 12.38 10.66 0.14
N GLY A 101 11.34 11.26 0.71
CA GLY A 101 11.21 12.72 0.79
C GLY A 101 11.74 13.25 2.12
N GLU A 102 11.03 14.20 2.72
CA GLU A 102 11.33 14.68 4.07
C GLU A 102 11.34 13.52 5.08
N TRP A 103 12.43 13.45 5.85
CA TRP A 103 12.67 12.43 6.86
C TRP A 103 13.54 13.04 7.97
N ASP A 104 13.10 12.86 9.21
CA ASP A 104 13.92 13.23 10.37
C ASP A 104 14.86 12.06 10.71
N ALA A 105 16.14 12.25 10.40
CA ALA A 105 17.19 11.25 10.56
C ALA A 105 17.44 10.86 12.03
N GLU A 106 16.89 11.59 12.99
CA GLU A 106 16.99 11.27 14.41
C GLU A 106 16.02 10.15 14.85
N TRP A 107 15.01 9.82 14.03
CA TRP A 107 14.09 8.72 14.31
C TRP A 107 14.56 7.43 13.64
N GLU A 108 14.51 6.33 14.40
CA GLU A 108 14.72 4.99 13.86
C GLU A 108 13.49 4.56 13.06
N GLU A 109 13.71 4.21 11.79
CA GLU A 109 12.67 3.65 10.95
C GLU A 109 12.24 2.28 11.48
N GLN A 110 10.93 2.10 11.65
CA GLN A 110 10.41 0.79 12.02
C GLN A 110 10.49 -0.16 10.81
N ASP A 111 11.22 -1.27 10.97
CA ASP A 111 11.42 -2.31 9.95
C ASP A 111 11.67 -3.68 10.62
N GLU A 112 10.76 -4.11 11.49
CA GLU A 112 10.94 -5.29 12.34
C GLU A 112 9.97 -6.43 12.01
N TYR A 113 8.84 -6.11 11.37
CA TYR A 113 7.79 -7.08 11.10
C TYR A 113 7.95 -7.75 9.73
N ASP A 114 7.55 -9.02 9.66
CA ASP A 114 7.58 -9.78 8.41
C ASP A 114 6.57 -9.26 7.39
N VAL A 115 7.08 -8.78 6.26
CA VAL A 115 6.30 -8.21 5.15
C VAL A 115 5.29 -9.21 4.58
N ASN A 116 5.64 -10.49 4.51
CA ASN A 116 4.76 -11.53 3.96
C ASN A 116 3.55 -11.78 4.86
N THR A 117 3.79 -11.87 6.16
CA THR A 117 2.75 -12.02 7.18
C THR A 117 1.76 -10.86 7.10
N PHE A 118 2.25 -9.62 7.01
CA PHE A 118 1.40 -8.44 6.88
C PHE A 118 0.59 -8.44 5.57
N ALA A 119 1.26 -8.71 4.44
CA ALA A 119 0.59 -8.80 3.14
C ALA A 119 -0.48 -9.89 3.11
N ASN A 120 -0.21 -11.06 3.69
CA ASN A 120 -1.13 -12.19 3.77
C ASN A 120 -2.38 -11.87 4.61
N GLU A 121 -2.25 -11.05 5.67
CA GLU A 121 -3.41 -10.58 6.42
C GLU A 121 -4.34 -9.74 5.54
N ILE A 122 -3.77 -8.84 4.72
CA ILE A 122 -4.54 -7.99 3.82
C ILE A 122 -5.19 -8.83 2.71
N ILE A 123 -4.45 -9.76 2.11
CA ILE A 123 -4.94 -10.68 1.08
C ILE A 123 -6.14 -11.49 1.61
N LYS A 124 -6.05 -12.00 2.84
CA LYS A 124 -7.16 -12.71 3.49
C LYS A 124 -8.40 -11.83 3.58
N ARG A 125 -8.26 -10.56 3.96
CA ARG A 125 -9.39 -9.60 4.03
C ARG A 125 -9.96 -9.27 2.66
N ILE A 126 -9.11 -9.10 1.63
CA ILE A 126 -9.54 -8.88 0.25
C ILE A 126 -10.35 -10.08 -0.26
N ASN A 127 -9.82 -11.30 -0.08
CA ASN A 127 -10.50 -12.52 -0.50
C ASN A 127 -11.86 -12.68 0.19
N ALA A 128 -11.99 -12.28 1.46
CA ALA A 128 -13.27 -12.31 2.17
C ALA A 128 -14.34 -11.39 1.54
N VAL A 129 -13.95 -10.23 0.99
CA VAL A 129 -14.87 -9.32 0.28
C VAL A 129 -15.37 -9.94 -1.02
N TYR A 130 -14.51 -10.64 -1.75
CA TYR A 130 -14.89 -11.29 -3.02
C TYR A 130 -15.80 -12.51 -2.82
N VAL A 131 -15.54 -13.34 -1.80
CA VAL A 131 -16.28 -14.58 -1.53
C VAL A 131 -17.73 -14.33 -1.09
N VAL A 132 -18.03 -13.21 -0.44
CA VAL A 132 -19.40 -12.89 0.02
C VAL A 132 -20.34 -12.52 -1.14
N ASN A 133 -19.81 -12.06 -2.28
CA ASN A 133 -20.60 -11.64 -3.44
C ASN A 133 -20.99 -12.77 -4.41
N ASP A 134 -20.57 -14.01 -4.16
CA ASP A 134 -20.73 -15.13 -5.09
C ASP A 134 -22.16 -15.68 -5.22
N LYS A 135 -23.12 -15.15 -4.44
CA LYS A 135 -24.54 -15.53 -4.58
C LYS A 135 -25.26 -14.84 -5.75
N ASP A 136 -24.72 -13.74 -6.29
CA ASP A 136 -25.37 -12.96 -7.38
C ASP A 136 -24.39 -12.36 -8.42
N ALA A 137 -23.07 -12.63 -8.36
CA ALA A 137 -22.10 -11.95 -9.20
C ALA A 137 -21.90 -12.61 -10.58
N GLY A 138 -22.63 -12.13 -11.59
CA GLY A 138 -22.28 -12.35 -13.00
C GLY A 138 -20.89 -11.78 -13.34
N GLU A 139 -20.11 -12.53 -14.12
CA GLU A 139 -18.80 -12.24 -14.76
C GLU A 139 -17.63 -11.66 -13.93
N TYR A 140 -17.86 -10.90 -12.86
CA TYR A 140 -16.84 -10.31 -12.00
C TYR A 140 -16.20 -11.31 -11.00
N SER A 141 -16.69 -12.55 -10.93
CA SER A 141 -16.25 -13.60 -9.99
C SER A 141 -14.98 -14.36 -10.41
N LYS A 142 -14.41 -14.09 -11.59
CA LYS A 142 -13.32 -14.92 -12.15
C LYS A 142 -11.92 -14.71 -11.55
N LEU A 143 -11.73 -13.81 -10.58
CA LEU A 143 -10.39 -13.57 -10.02
C LEU A 143 -9.88 -14.69 -9.11
N GLY A 144 -10.74 -15.63 -8.69
CA GLY A 144 -10.34 -16.66 -7.72
C GLY A 144 -9.84 -16.06 -6.41
N ALA A 145 -9.39 -16.89 -5.47
CA ALA A 145 -8.65 -16.37 -4.33
C ALA A 145 -7.30 -15.83 -4.82
N LEU A 146 -6.93 -14.63 -4.38
CA LEU A 146 -5.58 -14.11 -4.59
C LEU A 146 -4.54 -15.05 -3.95
N PRO A 147 -3.38 -15.25 -4.59
CA PRO A 147 -2.31 -16.08 -4.05
C PRO A 147 -1.73 -15.47 -2.78
N THR A 148 -1.06 -16.29 -1.97
CA THR A 148 -0.29 -15.79 -0.82
C THR A 148 0.93 -14.99 -1.28
N ALA A 149 1.52 -14.24 -0.35
CA ALA A 149 2.77 -13.51 -0.56
C ALA A 149 3.91 -14.43 -1.04
N GLU A 150 4.02 -15.63 -0.45
CA GLU A 150 5.02 -16.64 -0.79
C GLU A 150 4.78 -17.24 -2.17
N GLU A 151 3.52 -17.56 -2.51
CA GLU A 151 3.15 -18.06 -3.83
C GLU A 151 3.44 -17.02 -4.93
N TYR A 152 3.15 -15.75 -4.63
CA TYR A 152 3.49 -14.63 -5.53
C TYR A 152 5.00 -14.52 -5.73
N ASP A 153 5.79 -14.56 -4.66
CA ASP A 153 7.26 -14.48 -4.76
C ASP A 153 7.84 -15.62 -5.57
N ALA A 154 7.39 -16.86 -5.30
CA ALA A 154 7.81 -18.04 -6.04
C ALA A 154 7.48 -17.91 -7.54
N ALA A 155 6.32 -17.36 -7.87
CA ALA A 155 5.91 -17.12 -9.26
C ALA A 155 6.72 -16.00 -9.95
N GLN A 156 7.17 -14.96 -9.22
CA GLN A 156 8.06 -13.94 -9.79
C GLN A 156 9.49 -14.46 -9.98
N ALA A 157 10.00 -15.27 -9.05
CA ALA A 157 11.35 -15.84 -9.13
C ALA A 157 11.52 -16.86 -10.28
N ALA A 158 10.41 -17.41 -10.80
CA ALA A 158 10.40 -18.36 -11.91
C ALA A 158 10.36 -17.70 -13.31
N LYS A 159 10.30 -16.36 -13.39
CA LYS A 159 10.29 -15.59 -14.64
C LYS A 159 11.67 -15.07 -14.98
#